data_AF-A0A0N8NM05-F1
#
_entry.id   AF-A0A0N8NM05-F1
#
_cell.length_a   1.000
_cell.length_b   1.000
_cell.length_c   1.000
_cell.angle_alpha   90.00
_cell.angle_beta   90.00
_cell.angle_gamma   90.00
#
_symmetry.space_group_name_H-M   'P 1'
#
loop_
_entity.id
_entity.type
_entity.pdbx_description
1 polymer ?
#
loop_
_entity_poly.entity_id
_entity_poly.type
_entity_poly.pdbx_seq_one_letter_code
_entity_poly.pdbx_strand_id
1 'polypeptide(L)'
;MKFVMLILILASGLEIFFSIFTHLISFIISMFKKDYSMSQKMKDAIKLVTVAIFMASVFYFLLEFVKVMAKLFNIPLDKGILDIFK
;
A
#
# COMPACT_ATOMS: atom_id res chain seq x y z
N MET A 1 -29.89 -5.52 1.27
CA MET A 1 -28.85 -6.17 0.42
C MET A 1 -27.73 -5.22 -0.01
N LYS A 2 -27.99 -4.06 -0.64
CA LYS A 2 -26.93 -3.12 -1.08
C LYS A 2 -25.97 -2.66 0.03
N PHE A 3 -26.47 -2.47 1.25
CA PHE A 3 -25.68 -2.01 2.39
C PHE A 3 -24.64 -3.03 2.88
N VAL A 4 -24.98 -4.32 2.84
CA VAL A 4 -24.08 -5.43 3.24
C VAL A 4 -22.93 -5.56 2.25
N MET A 5 -23.23 -5.39 0.96
CA MET A 5 -22.23 -5.41 -0.11
C MET A 5 -21.26 -4.22 -0.02
N LEU A 6 -21.78 -3.05 0.37
CA LEU A 6 -20.96 -1.84 0.58
C LEU A 6 -20.05 -1.97 1.81
N ILE A 7 -20.55 -2.58 2.89
CA ILE A 7 -19.75 -2.89 4.10
C ILE A 7 -18.66 -3.92 3.78
N LEU A 8 -18.95 -4.95 2.98
CA LEU A 8 -17.95 -5.92 2.52
C LEU A 8 -16.85 -5.25 1.71
N ILE A 9 -17.19 -4.37 0.78
CA ILE A 9 -16.21 -3.61 -0.03
C ILE A 9 -15.33 -2.73 0.86
N LEU A 10 -15.93 -2.00 1.80
CA LEU A 10 -15.18 -1.19 2.75
C LEU A 10 -14.27 -2.06 3.62
N ALA A 11 -14.79 -3.16 4.18
CA ALA A 11 -14.00 -4.06 5.01
C ALA A 11 -12.81 -4.67 4.26
N SER A 12 -13.01 -5.14 3.02
CA SER A 12 -11.93 -5.67 2.19
C SER A 12 -10.90 -4.61 1.82
N GLY A 13 -11.35 -3.40 1.47
CA GLY A 13 -10.44 -2.28 1.17
C GLY A 13 -9.63 -1.84 2.39
N LEU A 14 -10.27 -1.78 3.57
CA LEU A 14 -9.60 -1.48 4.83
C LEU A 14 -8.63 -2.58 5.26
N GLU A 15 -8.96 -3.85 5.04
CA GLU A 15 -8.07 -4.97 5.41
C GLU A 15 -6.77 -4.94 4.60
N ILE A 16 -6.86 -4.71 3.29
CA ILE A 16 -5.69 -4.55 2.42
C ILE A 16 -4.89 -3.31 2.82
N PHE A 17 -5.57 -2.20 3.12
CA PHE A 17 -4.94 -0.96 3.56
C PHE A 17 -4.17 -1.16 4.86
N PHE A 18 -4.82 -1.74 5.88
CA PHE A 18 -4.22 -2.00 7.17
C PHE A 18 -3.08 -3.03 7.09
N SER A 19 -3.21 -4.06 6.26
CA SER A 19 -2.14 -5.06 6.06
C SER A 19 -0.86 -4.41 5.51
N ILE A 20 -1.00 -3.62 4.44
CA ILE A 20 0.12 -2.92 3.81
C ILE A 20 0.71 -1.88 4.77
N PHE A 21 -0.12 -1.06 5.41
CA PHE A 21 0.36 -0.08 6.40
C PHE A 21 1.06 -0.73 7.58
N THR A 22 0.57 -1.87 8.08
CA THR A 22 1.19 -2.58 9.21
C THR A 22 2.57 -3.12 8.84
N HIS A 23 2.72 -3.69 7.64
CA HIS A 23 4.03 -4.11 7.13
C HIS A 23 5.00 -2.94 6.96
N LEU A 24 4.51 -1.83 6.42
CA LEU A 24 5.30 -0.62 6.16
C LEU A 24 5.77 0.03 7.47
N ILE A 25 4.88 0.18 8.45
CA ILE A 25 5.20 0.70 9.78
C ILE A 25 6.19 -0.23 10.50
N SER A 26 5.99 -1.55 10.44
CA SER A 26 6.91 -2.52 11.03
C SER A 26 8.32 -2.44 10.41
N PHE A 27 8.41 -2.26 9.09
CA PHE A 27 9.67 -2.06 8.38
C PHE A 27 10.37 -0.76 8.80
N ILE A 28 9.63 0.35 8.91
CA ILE A 28 10.17 1.64 9.38
C ILE A 28 10.67 1.51 10.83
N ILE A 29 9.86 0.95 11.72
CA ILE A 29 10.22 0.76 13.14
C ILE A 29 11.47 -0.12 13.26
N SER A 30 11.55 -1.19 12.47
CA SER A 30 12.72 -2.07 12.38
C SER A 30 13.99 -1.32 11.97
N MET A 31 13.90 -0.42 11.00
CA MET A 31 15.01 0.43 10.56
C MET A 31 15.46 1.40 11.67
N PHE A 32 14.51 2.03 12.38
CA PHE A 32 14.81 3.00 13.43
C PHE A 32 15.35 2.38 14.72
N LYS A 33 15.00 1.11 15.01
CA LYS A 33 15.46 0.41 16.22
C LYS A 33 16.96 0.08 16.22
N LYS A 34 17.63 0.20 15.06
CA LYS A 34 18.97 -0.37 14.87
C LYS A 34 20.14 0.54 15.24
N ASP A 35 19.96 1.85 15.44
CA ASP A 35 21.12 2.73 15.68
C ASP A 35 20.85 3.93 16.59
N TYR A 36 21.39 3.85 17.82
CA TYR A 36 21.40 4.93 18.81
C TYR A 36 22.57 5.94 18.60
N SER A 37 23.32 5.85 17.48
CA SER A 37 24.42 6.77 17.15
C SER A 37 24.44 7.29 15.70
N MET A 38 23.29 7.32 15.02
CA MET A 38 23.25 7.73 13.61
C MET A 38 23.47 9.23 13.39
N SER A 39 24.55 9.54 12.65
CA SER A 39 24.90 10.87 12.15
C SER A 39 23.74 11.52 11.37
N GLN A 40 23.65 12.85 11.41
CA GLN A 40 22.59 13.65 10.78
C GLN A 40 22.37 13.30 9.30
N LYS A 41 23.47 13.05 8.55
CA LYS A 41 23.43 12.63 7.14
C LYS A 41 22.72 11.28 6.93
N MET A 42 22.85 10.37 7.89
CA MET A 42 22.25 9.04 7.83
C MET A 42 20.75 9.10 8.18
N LYS A 43 20.34 9.99 9.09
CA LYS A 43 18.92 10.29 9.33
C LYS A 43 18.22 10.84 8.09
N ASP A 44 18.86 11.76 7.36
CA ASP A 44 18.30 12.31 6.12
C ASP A 44 18.19 11.24 5.02
N ALA A 45 19.20 10.38 4.87
CA ALA A 45 19.15 9.26 3.94
C ALA A 45 18.03 8.26 4.26
N ILE A 46 17.84 7.89 5.53
CA ILE A 46 16.76 7.01 5.97
C ILE A 46 15.39 7.65 5.70
N LYS A 47 15.27 8.96 5.94
CA LYS A 47 14.03 9.70 5.68
C LYS A 47 13.66 9.66 4.19
N LEU A 48 14.64 9.89 3.31
CA LEU A 48 14.46 9.80 1.85
C LEU A 48 14.08 8.39 1.40
N VAL A 49 14.77 7.36 1.90
CA VAL A 49 14.46 5.96 1.59
C VAL A 49 13.07 5.58 2.09
N THR A 50 12.70 6.04 3.28
CA THR A 50 11.37 5.80 3.87
C THR A 50 10.27 6.42 3.00
N VAL A 51 10.47 7.66 2.52
CA VAL A 51 9.53 8.32 1.61
C VAL A 51 9.42 7.57 0.28
N ALA A 52 10.55 7.13 -0.28
CA ALA A 52 10.56 6.35 -1.52
C ALA A 52 9.80 5.01 -1.38
N ILE A 53 10.04 4.28 -0.30
CA ILE A 53 9.35 3.02 0.02
C ILE A 53 7.87 3.26 0.26
N PHE A 54 7.52 4.32 0.99
CA PHE A 54 6.14 4.70 1.21
C PHE A 54 5.41 4.98 -0.10
N MET A 55 6.04 5.74 -1.01
CA MET A 55 5.47 6.05 -2.31
C MET A 55 5.27 4.79 -3.16
N ALA A 56 6.25 3.88 -3.17
CA ALA A 56 6.12 2.59 -3.86
C ALA A 56 4.98 1.72 -3.29
N SER A 57 4.84 1.67 -1.97
CA SER A 57 3.73 0.95 -1.33
C SER A 57 2.37 1.57 -1.61
N VAL A 58 2.25 2.91 -1.69
CA VAL A 58 1.01 3.58 -2.08
C VAL A 58 0.61 3.21 -3.52
N PHE A 59 1.58 3.19 -4.44
CA PHE A 59 1.34 2.74 -5.82
C PHE A 59 0.89 1.27 -5.87
N TYR A 60 1.56 0.40 -5.13
CA TYR A 60 1.19 -1.01 -5.03
C TYR A 60 -0.24 -1.18 -4.47
N PHE A 61 -0.58 -0.44 -3.41
CA PHE A 61 -1.93 -0.44 -2.82
C PHE A 61 -3.01 -0.02 -3.83
N LEU A 62 -2.76 1.06 -4.60
CA LEU A 62 -3.69 1.52 -5.63
C LEU A 62 -3.95 0.44 -6.70
N LEU A 63 -2.90 -0.23 -7.17
CA LEU A 63 -3.03 -1.30 -8.16
C LEU A 63 -3.80 -2.51 -7.60
N GLU A 64 -3.50 -2.91 -6.37
CA GLU A 64 -4.16 -4.03 -5.71
C GLU A 64 -5.64 -3.71 -5.45
N PHE A 65 -5.95 -2.48 -5.03
CA PHE A 65 -7.30 -1.98 -4.84
C PHE A 65 -8.11 -2.03 -6.14
N VAL A 66 -7.55 -1.57 -7.26
CA VAL A 66 -8.19 -1.64 -8.58
C VAL A 66 -8.49 -3.08 -8.98
N LYS A 67 -7.55 -4.02 -8.75
CA LYS A 67 -7.76 -5.45 -9.05
C LYS A 67 -8.89 -6.06 -8.23
N VAL A 68 -8.92 -5.77 -6.93
CA VAL A 68 -9.96 -6.28 -6.02
C VAL A 68 -11.32 -5.71 -6.39
N MET A 69 -11.40 -4.40 -6.68
CA MET A 69 -12.63 -3.77 -7.14
C MET A 69 -13.12 -4.38 -8.47
N ALA A 70 -12.25 -4.55 -9.46
CA ALA A 70 -12.64 -5.14 -10.74
C ALA A 70 -13.15 -6.57 -10.59
N LYS A 71 -12.51 -7.39 -9.74
CA LYS A 71 -12.98 -8.75 -9.41
C LYS A 71 -14.35 -8.74 -8.71
N LEU A 72 -14.57 -7.78 -7.81
CA LEU A 72 -15.83 -7.62 -7.07
C LEU A 72 -16.99 -7.19 -7.97
N PHE A 73 -16.73 -6.31 -8.94
CA PHE A 73 -17.72 -5.85 -9.91
C PHE A 73 -17.84 -6.78 -11.14
N ASN A 74 -17.11 -7.90 -11.16
CA ASN A 74 -17.05 -8.83 -12.30
C ASN A 74 -16.70 -8.11 -13.62
N ILE A 75 -15.91 -7.04 -13.53
CA ILE A 75 -15.45 -6.28 -14.68
C ILE A 75 -14.26 -7.05 -15.25
N PRO A 76 -14.32 -7.50 -16.51
CA PRO A 76 -13.18 -8.12 -17.14
C PRO A 76 -12.04 -7.11 -17.20
N LEU A 77 -10.94 -7.38 -16.49
CA LEU A 77 -9.67 -6.66 -16.60
C LEU A 77 -8.96 -6.97 -17.93
N ASP A 78 -9.71 -7.26 -18.98
CA ASP A 78 -9.20 -7.42 -20.33
C ASP A 78 -8.75 -6.04 -20.84
N LYS A 79 -7.44 -5.82 -20.75
CA LYS A 79 -6.63 -4.92 -21.60
C LYS A 79 -6.84 -3.40 -21.49
N GLY A 80 -7.79 -2.89 -20.71
CA GLY A 80 -8.03 -1.43 -20.65
C GLY A 80 -7.23 -0.67 -19.59
N ILE A 81 -7.24 -1.15 -18.34
CA ILE A 81 -6.79 -0.35 -17.17
C ILE A 81 -5.36 -0.72 -16.74
N LEU A 82 -4.93 -1.97 -16.96
CA LEU A 82 -3.57 -2.43 -16.66
C LEU A 82 -2.56 -2.15 -17.77
N ASP A 83 -3.01 -1.74 -18.97
CA ASP A 83 -2.14 -1.36 -20.10
C ASP A 83 -1.50 0.03 -19.91
N ILE A 84 -2.05 0.87 -19.04
CA ILE A 84 -1.52 2.22 -18.74
C ILE A 84 -0.19 2.16 -17.97
N PHE A 85 0.12 1.00 -17.39
CA PHE A 85 1.31 0.78 -16.56
C PHE A 85 2.36 -0.14 -17.22
N LYS A 86 2.22 -0.45 -18.51
CA LYS A 86 3.21 -1.23 -19.28
C LYS A 86 4.16 -0.31 -20.06
#